data_AF-A0A935Z043-F1
#
_entry.id   AF-A0A935Z043-F1
#
_cell.length_a   1.000
_cell.length_b   1.000
_cell.length_c   1.000
_cell.angle_alpha   90.00
_cell.angle_beta   90.00
_cell.angle_gamma   90.00
#
_symmetry.space_group_name_H-M   'P 1'
#
loop_
_entity.id
_entity.type
_entity.pdbx_description
1 polymer ?
#
loop_
_entity_poly.entity_id
_entity_poly.type
_entity_poly.pdbx_seq_one_letter_code
_entity_poly.pdbx_strand_id
1 'polypeptide(L)'
;MTRTDRIVLSVAAVWTVAVVALTFAMKGRTDDTLTRSAVIAVVAVDVVAALATRRRWPNDEPGSAMRFSFRTAVARWIGPCAVRAAIVEVCYMPSRPLYESLRWLPEDGARVRATKAAIDVALTAPVYVVVFGVLWLMIRRAKIPVWYAILVLPFAQALGDGNAFFLANPAMLLMSPYVVLNYVACQLVPYLRVRGALPTEPRARPWQLLLPLVVVPIVYFFAGATLILVGRALGLRG
;
A
#
# COMPACT_ATOMS: atom_id res chain seq x y z
N MET A 1 16.91 8.60 11.78
CA MET A 1 15.54 9.17 11.82
C MET A 1 15.58 10.48 12.58
N THR A 2 14.88 11.50 12.10
CA THR A 2 14.84 12.82 12.75
C THR A 2 13.94 12.82 14.00
N ARG A 3 13.98 13.88 14.81
CA ARG A 3 13.02 14.08 15.91
C ARG A 3 11.59 14.18 15.38
N THR A 4 11.40 14.90 14.27
CA THR A 4 10.11 15.04 13.58
C THR A 4 9.56 13.69 13.12
N ASP A 5 10.40 12.85 12.50
CA ASP A 5 9.98 11.50 12.08
C ASP A 5 9.43 10.68 13.26
N ARG A 6 10.10 10.75 14.43
CA ARG A 6 9.67 10.01 15.63
C ARG A 6 8.32 10.51 16.15
N ILE A 7 8.13 11.82 16.25
CA ILE A 7 6.87 12.41 16.71
C ILE A 7 5.72 12.00 15.79
N VAL A 8 5.90 12.20 14.47
CA VAL A 8 4.83 11.91 13.49
C VAL A 8 4.49 10.42 13.48
N LEU A 9 5.48 9.54 13.61
CA LEU A 9 5.25 8.10 13.72
C LEU A 9 4.46 7.73 14.98
N SER A 10 4.82 8.29 16.13
CA SER A 10 4.09 8.03 17.37
C SER A 10 2.64 8.49 17.27
N VAL A 11 2.41 9.70 16.75
CA VAL A 11 1.05 10.23 16.54
C VAL A 11 0.28 9.34 15.56
N ALA A 12 0.87 8.98 14.43
CA ALA A 12 0.23 8.11 13.44
C ALA A 12 -0.10 6.72 14.01
N ALA A 13 0.78 6.15 14.83
CA ALA A 13 0.56 4.86 15.48
C ALA A 13 -0.60 4.93 16.48
N VAL A 14 -0.60 5.92 17.37
CA VAL A 14 -1.70 6.13 18.35
C VAL A 14 -3.01 6.37 17.63
N TRP A 15 -3.01 7.21 16.59
CA TRP A 15 -4.19 7.50 15.79
C TRP A 15 -4.72 6.25 15.07
N THR A 16 -3.84 5.43 14.50
CA THR A 16 -4.22 4.16 13.86
C THR A 16 -4.86 3.21 14.87
N VAL A 17 -4.23 3.03 16.04
CA VAL A 17 -4.77 2.17 17.11
C VAL A 17 -6.15 2.66 17.56
N ALA A 18 -6.30 3.96 17.80
CA ALA A 18 -7.57 4.55 18.23
C ALA A 18 -8.68 4.33 17.20
N VAL A 19 -8.41 4.59 15.91
CA VAL A 19 -9.40 4.43 14.84
C VAL A 19 -9.76 2.96 14.62
N VAL A 20 -8.78 2.06 14.64
CA VAL A 20 -9.02 0.61 14.52
C VAL A 20 -9.87 0.13 15.70
N ALA A 21 -9.49 0.47 16.94
CA ALA A 21 -10.23 0.08 18.13
C ALA A 21 -11.67 0.61 18.10
N LEU A 22 -11.87 1.88 17.73
CA LEU A 22 -13.19 2.48 17.59
C LEU A 22 -14.03 1.75 16.52
N THR A 23 -13.44 1.44 15.37
CA THR A 23 -14.14 0.74 14.29
C THR A 23 -14.57 -0.67 14.72
N PHE A 24 -13.72 -1.38 15.46
CA PHE A 24 -14.04 -2.71 16.01
C PHE A 24 -15.14 -2.62 17.07
N ALA A 25 -15.08 -1.61 17.95
CA ALA A 25 -16.11 -1.37 18.96
C ALA A 25 -17.47 -1.05 18.34
N MET A 26 -17.51 -0.30 17.23
CA MET A 26 -18.75 0.09 16.56
C MET A 26 -19.33 -1.01 15.67
N LYS A 27 -18.50 -1.74 14.92
CA LYS A 27 -18.98 -2.72 13.92
C LYS A 27 -19.04 -4.17 14.43
N GLY A 28 -18.34 -4.50 15.52
CA GLY A 28 -18.21 -5.88 15.96
C GLY A 28 -17.50 -6.78 14.94
N ARG A 29 -17.78 -8.09 14.97
CA ARG A 29 -17.14 -9.07 14.08
C ARG A 29 -17.87 -9.14 12.73
N THR A 30 -17.24 -8.56 11.71
CA THR A 30 -17.68 -8.54 10.30
C THR A 30 -16.53 -8.93 9.37
N ASP A 31 -16.83 -9.28 8.12
CA ASP A 31 -15.81 -9.60 7.09
C ASP A 31 -14.79 -8.45 6.92
N ASP A 32 -15.24 -7.20 7.02
CA ASP A 32 -14.39 -6.00 6.99
C ASP A 32 -13.41 -5.99 8.18
N THR A 33 -13.88 -6.19 9.41
CA THR A 33 -13.00 -6.24 10.59
C THR A 33 -12.06 -7.45 10.59
N LEU A 34 -12.47 -8.58 10.02
CA LEU A 34 -11.61 -9.76 9.84
C LEU A 34 -10.51 -9.48 8.83
N THR A 35 -10.87 -8.89 7.68
CA THR A 35 -9.92 -8.42 6.66
C THR A 35 -8.90 -7.47 7.26
N ARG A 36 -9.35 -6.50 8.05
CA ARG A 36 -8.45 -5.53 8.71
C ARG A 36 -7.56 -6.18 9.76
N SER A 37 -8.07 -7.15 10.52
CA SER A 37 -7.24 -7.94 11.45
C SER A 37 -6.12 -8.66 10.71
N ALA A 38 -6.43 -9.26 9.55
CA ALA A 38 -5.44 -9.93 8.71
C ALA A 38 -4.39 -8.95 8.16
N VAL A 39 -4.82 -7.78 7.65
CA VAL A 39 -3.90 -6.73 7.18
C VAL A 39 -3.00 -6.21 8.32
N ILE A 40 -3.55 -6.01 9.53
CA ILE A 40 -2.77 -5.63 10.71
C ILE A 40 -1.73 -6.71 11.03
N ALA A 41 -2.10 -7.99 10.97
CA ALA A 41 -1.18 -9.09 11.19
C ALA A 41 -0.03 -9.09 10.17
N VAL A 42 -0.32 -8.82 8.89
CA VAL A 42 0.70 -8.64 7.84
C VAL A 42 1.66 -7.51 8.23
N VAL A 43 1.14 -6.32 8.57
CA VAL A 43 1.97 -5.18 9.01
C VAL A 43 2.82 -5.54 10.23
N ALA A 44 2.25 -6.25 11.21
CA ALA A 44 2.96 -6.64 12.43
C ALA A 44 4.12 -7.60 12.12
N VAL A 45 3.87 -8.65 11.32
CA VAL A 45 4.89 -9.59 10.86
C VAL A 45 6.02 -8.84 10.13
N ASP A 46 5.64 -7.88 9.31
CA ASP A 46 6.59 -7.09 8.54
C ASP A 46 7.47 -6.17 9.38
N VAL A 47 6.88 -5.53 10.40
CA VAL A 47 7.63 -4.74 11.38
C VAL A 47 8.57 -5.63 12.18
N VAL A 48 8.10 -6.79 12.65
CA VAL A 48 8.93 -7.76 13.39
C VAL A 48 10.08 -8.25 12.53
N ALA A 49 9.81 -8.67 11.29
CA ALA A 49 10.84 -9.10 10.35
C ALA A 49 11.83 -7.97 10.03
N ALA A 50 11.35 -6.73 9.89
CA ALA A 50 12.19 -5.56 9.69
C ALA A 50 13.11 -5.29 10.89
N LEU A 51 12.60 -5.40 12.11
CA LEU A 51 13.38 -5.25 13.34
C LEU A 51 14.41 -6.37 13.52
N ALA A 52 14.03 -7.62 13.24
CA ALA A 52 14.92 -8.77 13.32
C ALA A 52 16.06 -8.71 12.28
N THR A 53 15.77 -8.17 11.09
CA THR A 53 16.74 -8.09 9.98
C THR A 53 17.50 -6.77 9.91
N ARG A 54 17.26 -5.82 10.83
CA ARG A 54 17.90 -4.48 10.82
C ARG A 54 19.42 -4.50 10.67
N ARG A 55 20.09 -5.53 11.20
CA ARG A 55 21.56 -5.70 11.09
C ARG A 55 22.04 -6.19 9.72
N ARG A 56 21.15 -6.76 8.90
CA ARG A 56 21.43 -7.32 7.56
C ARG A 56 20.91 -6.45 6.42
N TRP A 57 20.30 -5.32 6.73
CA TRP A 57 19.95 -4.37 5.67
C TRP A 57 21.25 -3.90 5.08
N PRO A 58 21.43 -3.96 3.74
CA PRO A 58 22.63 -3.45 3.12
C PRO A 58 22.88 -2.06 3.69
N ASN A 59 24.01 -1.88 4.37
CA ASN A 59 24.57 -0.56 4.58
C ASN A 59 24.99 -0.10 3.19
N ASP A 60 24.03 0.26 2.34
CA ASP A 60 24.32 0.95 1.10
C ASP A 60 25.02 2.23 1.57
N GLU A 61 26.32 2.34 1.29
CA GLU A 61 27.13 3.48 1.72
C GLU A 61 26.40 4.77 1.33
N PRO A 62 26.21 5.72 2.28
CA PRO A 62 25.56 6.98 2.00
C PRO A 62 26.28 7.67 0.84
N GLY A 63 25.64 7.80 -0.31
CA GLY A 63 26.23 8.46 -1.47
C GLY A 63 26.92 7.53 -2.49
N SER A 64 26.91 6.21 -2.30
CA SER A 64 27.07 5.30 -3.43
C SER A 64 25.83 5.49 -4.30
N ALA A 65 25.95 6.35 -5.31
CA ALA A 65 24.89 6.59 -6.27
C ALA A 65 24.60 5.25 -6.94
N MET A 66 23.62 4.52 -6.40
CA MET A 66 23.18 3.24 -6.93
C MET A 66 22.87 3.52 -8.39
N ARG A 67 23.66 2.95 -9.31
CA ARG A 67 23.37 3.01 -10.74
C ARG A 67 22.03 2.31 -10.91
N PHE A 68 20.95 3.09 -10.88
CA PHE A 68 19.60 2.59 -10.74
C PHE A 68 19.16 1.97 -12.06
N SER A 69 19.57 0.73 -12.25
CA SER A 69 19.00 -0.12 -13.28
C SER A 69 17.54 -0.42 -12.93
N PHE A 70 16.72 -0.60 -13.96
CA PHE A 70 15.35 -1.08 -13.79
C PHE A 70 15.30 -2.38 -12.97
N ARG A 71 16.28 -3.28 -13.15
CA ARG A 71 16.39 -4.54 -12.39
C ARG A 71 16.49 -4.31 -10.89
N THR A 72 17.28 -3.33 -10.46
CA THR A 72 17.43 -2.99 -9.04
C THR A 72 16.14 -2.43 -8.45
N ALA A 73 15.43 -1.60 -9.22
CA ALA A 73 14.13 -1.08 -8.82
C ALA A 73 13.10 -2.20 -8.66
N VAL A 74 13.08 -3.16 -9.59
CA VAL A 74 12.20 -4.34 -9.51
C VAL A 74 12.54 -5.19 -8.29
N ALA A 75 13.81 -5.55 -8.09
CA ALA A 75 14.20 -6.46 -7.02
C ALA A 75 14.04 -5.87 -5.61
N ARG A 76 14.30 -4.56 -5.43
CA ARG A 76 14.33 -3.93 -4.11
C ARG A 76 13.05 -3.16 -3.75
N TRP A 77 12.25 -2.77 -4.72
CA TRP A 77 11.05 -1.95 -4.51
C TRP A 77 9.80 -2.56 -5.15
N ILE A 78 9.71 -2.59 -6.49
CA ILE A 78 8.45 -2.93 -7.19
C ILE A 78 8.00 -4.34 -6.85
N GLY A 79 8.89 -5.33 -6.95
CA GLY A 79 8.60 -6.73 -6.64
C GLY A 79 8.16 -6.94 -5.20
N PRO A 80 8.95 -6.51 -4.19
CA PRO A 80 8.54 -6.59 -2.79
C PRO A 80 7.21 -5.90 -2.49
N CYS A 81 6.94 -4.73 -3.06
CA CYS A 81 5.67 -4.03 -2.90
C CYS A 81 4.51 -4.81 -3.55
N ALA A 82 4.69 -5.33 -4.77
CA ALA A 82 3.68 -6.10 -5.49
C ALA A 82 3.34 -7.43 -4.81
N VAL A 83 4.34 -8.14 -4.27
CA VAL A 83 4.12 -9.36 -3.47
C VAL A 83 3.27 -9.05 -2.24
N ARG A 84 3.56 -7.95 -1.55
CA ARG A 84 2.80 -7.55 -0.35
C ARG A 84 1.39 -7.11 -0.72
N ALA A 85 1.22 -6.40 -1.84
CA ALA A 85 -0.08 -6.06 -2.37
C ALA A 85 -0.91 -7.31 -2.69
N ALA A 86 -0.32 -8.32 -3.31
CA ALA A 86 -1.00 -9.60 -3.54
C ALA A 86 -1.43 -10.31 -2.24
N ILE A 87 -0.58 -10.31 -1.20
CA ILE A 87 -0.94 -10.87 0.12
C ILE A 87 -2.12 -10.11 0.74
N VAL A 88 -2.08 -8.78 0.66
CA VAL A 88 -3.13 -7.91 1.16
C VAL A 88 -4.42 -8.12 0.37
N GLU A 89 -4.34 -8.29 -0.95
CA GLU A 89 -5.49 -8.59 -1.82
C GLU A 89 -6.17 -9.90 -1.40
N VAL A 90 -5.38 -10.94 -1.10
CA VAL A 90 -5.90 -12.21 -0.57
C VAL A 90 -6.64 -12.00 0.76
N CYS A 91 -6.20 -11.06 1.59
CA CYS A 91 -6.92 -10.72 2.83
C CYS A 91 -8.29 -10.08 2.57
N TYR A 92 -8.47 -9.41 1.43
CA TYR A 92 -9.73 -8.79 1.02
C TYR A 92 -10.74 -9.74 0.40
N MET A 93 -10.32 -10.94 -0.02
CA MET A 93 -11.20 -11.94 -0.65
C MET A 93 -12.51 -12.25 0.10
N PRO A 94 -12.57 -12.24 1.45
CA PRO A 94 -13.83 -12.43 2.17
C PRO A 94 -14.77 -11.20 2.14
N SER A 95 -14.25 -9.99 1.93
CA SER A 95 -14.99 -8.74 2.13
C SER A 95 -15.18 -7.92 0.86
N ARG A 96 -14.10 -7.64 0.12
CA ARG A 96 -14.06 -6.75 -1.05
C ARG A 96 -12.97 -7.19 -2.04
N PRO A 97 -13.12 -8.35 -2.70
CA PRO A 97 -12.28 -8.69 -3.85
C PRO A 97 -12.45 -7.65 -4.98
N LEU A 98 -11.62 -7.70 -6.02
CA LEU A 98 -11.74 -6.84 -7.19
C LEU A 98 -13.12 -6.97 -7.86
N TYR A 99 -13.67 -8.19 -7.87
CA TYR A 99 -14.99 -8.51 -8.40
C TYR A 99 -15.80 -9.32 -7.38
N GLU A 100 -17.07 -8.95 -7.14
CA GLU A 100 -17.92 -9.65 -6.16
C GLU A 100 -18.07 -11.15 -6.50
N SER A 101 -18.07 -11.50 -7.79
CA SER A 101 -18.07 -12.91 -8.25
C SER A 101 -16.86 -13.74 -7.77
N LEU A 102 -15.75 -13.10 -7.39
CA LEU A 102 -14.55 -13.73 -6.85
C LEU A 102 -14.56 -13.83 -5.32
N ARG A 103 -15.58 -13.30 -4.63
CA ARG A 103 -15.65 -13.33 -3.18
C ARG A 103 -15.64 -14.76 -2.65
N TRP A 104 -14.92 -14.97 -1.56
CA TRP A 104 -14.94 -16.25 -0.85
C TRP A 104 -16.24 -16.40 -0.08
N LEU A 105 -16.95 -17.47 -0.39
CA LEU A 105 -18.19 -17.86 0.28
C LEU A 105 -17.90 -18.99 1.28
N PRO A 106 -18.69 -19.12 2.37
CA PRO A 106 -18.54 -20.20 3.33
C PRO A 106 -18.50 -21.60 2.69
N GLU A 107 -19.32 -21.83 1.67
CA GLU A 107 -19.45 -23.07 0.90
C GLU A 107 -18.29 -23.34 -0.07
N ASP A 108 -17.44 -22.35 -0.37
CA ASP A 108 -16.32 -22.55 -1.28
C ASP A 108 -15.28 -23.50 -0.66
N GLY A 109 -15.03 -24.62 -1.34
CA GLY A 109 -13.91 -25.50 -1.01
C GLY A 109 -12.54 -24.86 -1.25
N ALA A 110 -11.49 -25.41 -0.64
CA ALA A 110 -10.13 -24.84 -0.68
C ALA A 110 -9.61 -24.56 -2.09
N ARG A 111 -9.88 -25.47 -3.05
CA ARG A 111 -9.48 -25.29 -4.46
C ARG A 111 -10.19 -24.11 -5.13
N VAL A 112 -11.48 -23.92 -4.85
CA VAL A 112 -12.26 -22.82 -5.41
C VAL A 112 -11.76 -21.49 -4.85
N ARG A 113 -11.51 -21.41 -3.55
CA ARG A 113 -10.93 -20.23 -2.90
C ARG A 113 -9.56 -19.86 -3.48
N ALA A 114 -8.69 -20.86 -3.64
CA ALA A 114 -7.37 -20.66 -4.24
C ALA A 114 -7.46 -20.16 -5.68
N THR A 115 -8.40 -20.71 -6.47
CA THR A 115 -8.62 -20.29 -7.87
C THR A 115 -9.14 -18.86 -7.95
N LYS A 116 -10.14 -18.51 -7.14
CA LYS A 116 -10.69 -17.16 -7.05
C LYS A 116 -9.61 -16.13 -6.69
N ALA A 117 -8.80 -16.43 -5.67
CA ALA A 117 -7.71 -15.56 -5.26
C ALA A 117 -6.60 -15.46 -6.31
N ALA A 118 -6.28 -16.55 -7.02
CA ALA A 118 -5.30 -16.52 -8.10
C ALA A 118 -5.77 -15.65 -9.27
N ILE A 119 -7.05 -15.72 -9.64
CA ILE A 119 -7.64 -14.86 -10.68
C ILE A 119 -7.58 -13.39 -10.25
N ASP A 120 -8.01 -13.11 -9.02
CA ASP A 120 -8.03 -11.75 -8.47
C ASP A 120 -6.61 -11.13 -8.48
N VAL A 121 -5.64 -11.84 -7.93
CA VAL A 121 -4.23 -11.43 -7.91
C VAL A 121 -3.65 -11.30 -9.33
N ALA A 122 -3.98 -12.20 -10.25
CA ALA A 122 -3.48 -12.13 -11.62
C ALA A 122 -3.98 -10.88 -12.36
N LEU A 123 -5.22 -10.45 -12.07
CA LEU A 123 -5.79 -9.23 -12.62
C LEU A 123 -5.17 -7.98 -11.99
N THR A 124 -4.95 -7.96 -10.67
CA THR A 124 -4.44 -6.78 -9.95
C THR A 124 -2.92 -6.62 -10.01
N ALA A 125 -2.16 -7.70 -10.16
CA ALA A 125 -0.69 -7.67 -10.16
C ALA A 125 -0.06 -6.71 -11.19
N PRO A 126 -0.52 -6.65 -12.46
CA PRO A 126 -0.03 -5.67 -13.43
C PRO A 126 -0.22 -4.22 -12.95
N VAL A 127 -1.33 -3.92 -12.29
CA VAL A 127 -1.62 -2.59 -11.73
C VAL A 127 -0.63 -2.26 -10.62
N TYR A 128 -0.35 -3.19 -9.72
CA TYR A 128 0.67 -2.98 -8.68
C TYR A 128 2.05 -2.69 -9.26
N VAL A 129 2.46 -3.39 -10.33
CA VAL A 129 3.73 -3.12 -11.01
C VAL A 129 3.77 -1.69 -11.55
N VAL A 130 2.69 -1.22 -12.18
CA VAL A 130 2.58 0.15 -12.70
C VAL A 130 2.61 1.18 -11.57
N VAL A 131 1.75 1.01 -10.56
CA VAL A 131 1.64 1.95 -9.42
C VAL A 131 2.96 2.05 -8.68
N PHE A 132 3.58 0.92 -8.30
CA PHE A 132 4.86 0.94 -7.60
C PHE A 132 6.00 1.41 -8.49
N GLY A 133 5.93 1.20 -9.81
CA GLY A 133 6.84 1.80 -10.78
C GLY A 133 6.73 3.33 -10.84
N VAL A 134 5.53 3.88 -10.83
CA VAL A 134 5.29 5.33 -10.80
C VAL A 134 5.77 5.92 -9.48
N LEU A 135 5.43 5.30 -8.35
CA LEU A 135 5.94 5.69 -7.04
C LEU A 135 7.47 5.64 -6.99
N TRP A 136 8.08 4.62 -7.60
CA TRP A 136 9.53 4.51 -7.72
C TRP A 136 10.14 5.73 -8.42
N LEU A 137 9.56 6.14 -9.56
CA LEU A 137 10.03 7.30 -10.32
C LEU A 137 9.95 8.61 -9.51
N MET A 138 9.04 8.69 -8.54
CA MET A 138 8.90 9.83 -7.65
C MET A 138 9.93 9.76 -6.51
N ILE A 139 9.99 8.65 -5.78
CA ILE A 139 10.87 8.53 -4.60
C ILE A 139 12.35 8.52 -4.96
N ARG A 140 12.72 8.08 -6.17
CA ARG A 140 14.12 8.06 -6.61
C ARG A 140 14.68 9.44 -6.94
N ARG A 141 13.83 10.43 -7.20
CA ARG A 141 14.22 11.76 -7.69
C ARG A 141 14.46 12.77 -6.57
N ALA A 142 14.00 12.47 -5.36
CA ALA A 142 14.05 13.41 -4.26
C ALA A 142 14.16 12.67 -2.93
N LYS A 143 14.84 13.30 -1.96
CA LYS A 143 14.87 12.78 -0.60
C LYS A 143 13.52 12.98 0.07
N ILE A 144 12.73 11.91 0.14
CA ILE A 144 11.44 11.90 0.81
C ILE A 144 11.63 11.56 2.30
N PRO A 145 10.98 12.28 3.23
CA PRO A 145 11.05 11.96 4.65
C PRO A 145 10.16 10.75 4.98
N VAL A 146 10.43 10.09 6.12
CA VAL A 146 9.73 8.83 6.48
C VAL A 146 8.24 9.06 6.69
N TRP A 147 7.90 10.16 7.35
CA TRP A 147 6.51 10.51 7.61
C TRP A 147 5.71 10.63 6.31
N TYR A 148 6.32 11.13 5.25
CA TYR A 148 5.66 11.30 3.96
C TYR A 148 5.35 9.95 3.30
N ALA A 149 6.27 8.98 3.43
CA ALA A 149 6.06 7.62 2.94
C ALA A 149 4.98 6.84 3.72
N ILE A 150 4.62 7.28 4.93
CA ILE A 150 3.64 6.61 5.80
C ILE A 150 2.28 7.28 5.75
N LEU A 151 2.24 8.59 5.57
CA LEU A 151 1.00 9.35 5.56
C LEU A 151 0.59 9.70 4.13
N VAL A 152 1.47 10.38 3.39
CA VAL A 152 1.08 11.01 2.11
C VAL A 152 1.04 10.02 0.97
N LEU A 153 2.05 9.16 0.82
CA LEU A 153 2.05 8.16 -0.26
C LEU A 153 0.90 7.14 -0.14
N PRO A 154 0.58 6.60 1.06
CA PRO A 154 -0.60 5.74 1.23
C PRO A 154 -1.91 6.49 0.99
N PHE A 155 -2.00 7.75 1.44
CA PHE A 155 -3.17 8.58 1.18
C PHE A 155 -3.38 8.88 -0.31
N ALA A 156 -2.31 9.13 -1.05
CA ALA A 156 -2.36 9.32 -2.51
C ALA A 156 -2.91 8.09 -3.24
N GLN A 157 -2.54 6.88 -2.79
CA GLN A 157 -3.09 5.63 -3.31
C GLN A 157 -4.58 5.48 -2.93
N ALA A 158 -4.94 5.74 -1.68
CA ALA A 158 -6.32 5.69 -1.23
C ALA A 158 -7.24 6.64 -2.02
N LEU A 159 -6.78 7.86 -2.31
CA LEU A 159 -7.50 8.82 -3.16
C LEU A 159 -7.74 8.24 -4.57
N GLY A 160 -6.73 7.58 -5.13
CA GLY A 160 -6.81 6.94 -6.44
C GLY A 160 -7.78 5.76 -6.49
N ASP A 161 -7.84 4.98 -5.41
CA ASP A 161 -8.67 3.78 -5.28
C ASP A 161 -10.17 4.09 -5.11
N GLY A 162 -10.63 5.22 -5.65
CA GLY A 162 -12.03 5.60 -5.64
C GLY A 162 -12.52 6.23 -4.34
N ASN A 163 -11.65 6.53 -3.37
CA ASN A 163 -12.05 7.24 -2.14
C ASN A 163 -12.28 8.75 -2.35
N ALA A 164 -12.86 9.15 -3.49
CA ALA A 164 -13.47 10.47 -3.68
C ALA A 164 -14.54 10.76 -2.59
N PHE A 165 -14.98 9.73 -1.88
CA PHE A 165 -15.70 9.78 -0.61
C PHE A 165 -15.16 10.82 0.38
N PHE A 166 -13.84 11.06 0.45
CA PHE A 166 -13.28 12.08 1.34
C PHE A 166 -13.66 13.52 0.95
N LEU A 167 -13.90 13.78 -0.34
CA LEU A 167 -14.40 15.10 -0.79
C LEU A 167 -15.85 15.30 -0.37
N ALA A 168 -16.67 14.25 -0.47
CA ALA A 168 -18.07 14.29 -0.05
C ALA A 168 -18.23 14.29 1.48
N ASN A 169 -17.30 13.67 2.22
CA ASN A 169 -17.36 13.49 3.66
C ASN A 169 -16.00 13.84 4.31
N PRO A 170 -15.65 15.14 4.41
CA PRO A 170 -14.33 15.55 4.89
C PRO A 170 -14.04 15.10 6.33
N ALA A 171 -15.07 14.95 7.17
CA ALA A 171 -14.93 14.39 8.52
C ALA A 171 -14.31 12.98 8.53
N MET A 172 -14.48 12.22 7.44
CA MET A 172 -13.93 10.87 7.30
C MET A 172 -12.42 10.85 7.11
N LEU A 173 -11.77 12.00 6.90
CA LEU A 173 -10.31 12.11 6.98
C LEU A 173 -9.77 11.67 8.35
N LEU A 174 -10.56 11.80 9.43
CA LEU A 174 -10.22 11.26 10.75
C LEU A 174 -10.09 9.73 10.76
N MET A 175 -10.74 9.05 9.81
CA MET A 175 -10.67 7.60 9.62
C MET A 175 -9.59 7.20 8.61
N SER A 176 -8.84 8.16 8.05
CA SER A 176 -7.82 7.88 7.04
C SER A 176 -6.79 6.81 7.45
N PRO A 177 -6.31 6.68 8.71
CA PRO A 177 -5.37 5.61 9.05
C PRO A 177 -5.93 4.21 8.81
N TYR A 178 -7.23 4.04 9.05
CA TYR A 178 -7.92 2.78 8.78
C TYR A 178 -8.01 2.52 7.29
N VAL A 179 -8.33 3.55 6.51
CA VAL A 179 -8.44 3.43 5.04
C VAL A 179 -7.09 3.13 4.42
N VAL A 180 -6.01 3.81 4.82
CA VAL A 180 -4.70 3.71 4.16
C VAL A 180 -3.84 2.54 4.62
N LEU A 181 -4.29 1.78 5.62
CA LEU A 181 -3.50 0.74 6.29
C LEU A 181 -2.98 -0.35 5.33
N ASN A 182 -3.79 -0.73 4.34
CA ASN A 182 -3.40 -1.67 3.29
C ASN A 182 -2.21 -1.14 2.48
N TYR A 183 -2.22 0.12 2.04
CA TYR A 183 -1.09 0.68 1.29
C TYR A 183 0.16 0.83 2.16
N VAL A 184 0.01 1.16 3.45
CA VAL A 184 1.13 1.14 4.42
C VAL A 184 1.73 -0.26 4.48
N ALA A 185 0.90 -1.31 4.58
CA ALA A 185 1.33 -2.70 4.58
C ALA A 185 2.13 -3.04 3.31
N CYS A 186 1.68 -2.58 2.15
CA CYS A 186 2.35 -2.83 0.88
C CYS A 186 3.74 -2.19 0.81
N GLN A 187 3.91 -0.94 1.23
CA GLN A 187 5.10 -0.16 0.86
C GLN A 187 6.07 0.20 2.00
N LEU A 188 5.66 0.14 3.27
CA LEU A 188 6.46 0.67 4.37
C LEU A 188 7.82 -0.02 4.50
N VAL A 189 7.83 -1.36 4.61
CA VAL A 189 9.09 -2.10 4.76
C VAL A 189 9.96 -2.01 3.50
N PRO A 190 9.43 -2.18 2.27
CA PRO A 190 10.20 -1.89 1.06
C PRO A 190 10.84 -0.50 1.07
N TYR A 191 10.11 0.52 1.52
CA TYR A 191 10.60 1.90 1.60
C TYR A 191 11.77 2.03 2.57
N LEU A 192 11.62 1.46 3.77
CA LEU A 192 12.66 1.47 4.79
C LEU A 192 13.93 0.73 4.35
N ARG A 193 13.82 -0.24 3.44
CA ARG A 193 14.98 -0.96 2.87
C ARG A 193 15.70 -0.16 1.79
N VAL A 194 14.97 0.59 0.94
CA VAL A 194 15.60 1.33 -0.18
C VAL A 194 16.02 2.74 0.18
N ARG A 195 15.47 3.33 1.26
CA ARG A 195 15.72 4.73 1.64
C ARG A 195 17.18 5.11 1.84
N GLY A 196 18.04 4.15 2.21
CA GLY A 196 19.47 4.38 2.43
C GLY A 196 20.20 4.65 1.12
N ALA A 197 19.72 4.07 0.02
CA ALA A 197 20.23 4.24 -1.34
C ALA A 197 19.57 5.38 -2.12
N LEU A 198 18.56 6.05 -1.55
CA LEU A 198 17.92 7.21 -2.19
C LEU A 198 18.84 8.43 -2.10
N PRO A 199 18.73 9.40 -3.04
CA PRO A 199 19.57 10.59 -3.04
C PRO A 199 19.57 11.30 -1.68
N THR A 200 20.77 11.65 -1.20
CA THR A 200 20.96 12.33 0.09
C THR A 200 20.65 13.82 0.01
N GLU A 201 20.76 14.43 -1.18
CA GLU A 201 20.43 15.82 -1.52
C GLU A 201 20.11 15.97 -3.03
N PRO A 202 19.35 17.02 -3.44
CA PRO A 202 18.65 17.97 -2.59
C PRO A 202 17.37 17.38 -1.98
N ARG A 203 16.89 18.00 -0.89
CA ARG A 203 15.57 17.71 -0.33
C ARG A 203 14.49 17.92 -1.40
N ALA A 204 13.41 17.15 -1.31
CA ALA A 204 12.26 17.33 -2.20
C ALA A 204 11.76 18.78 -2.17
N ARG A 205 11.60 19.38 -3.35
CA ARG A 205 10.94 20.66 -3.51
C ARG A 205 9.44 20.51 -3.17
N PRO A 206 8.75 21.55 -2.67
CA PRO A 206 7.34 21.45 -2.31
C PRO A 206 6.44 20.84 -3.39
N TRP A 207 6.63 21.23 -4.66
CA TRP A 207 5.85 20.66 -5.77
C TRP A 207 6.10 19.15 -6.00
N GLN A 208 7.30 18.65 -5.70
CA GLN A 208 7.61 17.22 -5.79
C GLN A 208 6.89 16.42 -4.71
N LEU A 209 6.57 17.06 -3.57
CA LEU A 209 5.75 16.50 -2.51
C LEU A 209 4.25 16.59 -2.80
N LEU A 210 3.83 17.38 -3.78
CA LEU A 210 2.43 17.40 -4.24
C LEU A 210 2.19 16.42 -5.39
N LEU A 211 3.24 16.08 -6.14
CA LEU A 211 3.13 15.24 -7.34
C LEU A 211 2.44 13.88 -7.09
N PRO A 212 2.73 13.13 -6.01
CA PRO A 212 2.04 11.87 -5.74
C PRO A 212 0.53 12.05 -5.55
N LEU A 213 0.09 13.14 -4.92
CA LEU A 213 -1.33 13.43 -4.66
C LEU A 213 -2.13 13.72 -5.93
N VAL A 214 -1.47 13.94 -7.07
CA VAL A 214 -2.11 14.19 -8.37
C VAL A 214 -1.92 12.99 -9.30
N VAL A 215 -0.66 12.57 -9.48
CA VAL A 215 -0.32 11.55 -10.47
C VAL A 215 -0.77 10.15 -10.03
N VAL A 216 -0.65 9.81 -8.74
CA VAL A 216 -1.06 8.47 -8.27
C VAL A 216 -2.57 8.27 -8.44
N PRO A 217 -3.45 9.23 -8.05
CA PRO A 217 -4.87 9.11 -8.33
C PRO A 217 -5.21 8.93 -9.81
N ILE A 218 -4.54 9.67 -10.70
CA ILE A 218 -4.75 9.54 -12.15
C ILE A 218 -4.36 8.13 -12.62
N VAL A 219 -3.22 7.60 -12.17
CA VAL A 219 -2.77 6.25 -12.52
C VAL A 219 -3.76 5.19 -12.04
N TYR A 220 -4.26 5.31 -10.80
CA TYR A 220 -5.29 4.40 -10.28
C TYR A 220 -6.59 4.50 -11.06
N PHE A 221 -7.01 5.69 -11.46
CA PHE A 221 -8.21 5.87 -12.27
C PHE A 221 -8.12 5.08 -13.60
N PHE A 222 -7.01 5.23 -14.33
CA PHE A 222 -6.79 4.50 -15.58
C PHE A 222 -6.63 2.99 -15.34
N ALA A 223 -5.93 2.60 -14.27
CA ALA A 223 -5.77 1.21 -13.90
C ALA A 223 -7.11 0.56 -13.55
N GLY A 224 -7.94 1.19 -12.71
CA GLY A 224 -9.27 0.73 -12.35
C GLY A 224 -10.20 0.63 -13.56
N ALA A 225 -10.20 1.64 -14.45
CA ALA A 225 -10.95 1.58 -15.70
C ALA A 225 -10.52 0.39 -16.58
N THR A 226 -9.21 0.16 -16.68
CA THR A 226 -8.67 -1.00 -17.42
C THR A 226 -9.08 -2.32 -16.79
N LEU A 227 -8.99 -2.43 -15.46
CA LEU A 227 -9.41 -3.63 -14.73
C LEU A 227 -10.87 -3.94 -15.00
N ILE A 228 -11.77 -2.95 -14.88
CA ILE A 228 -13.21 -3.07 -15.14
C ILE A 228 -13.47 -3.57 -16.57
N LEU A 229 -12.79 -2.99 -17.57
CA LEU A 229 -12.93 -3.41 -18.97
C LEU A 229 -12.49 -4.85 -19.19
N VAL A 230 -11.33 -5.23 -18.65
CA VAL A 230 -10.78 -6.59 -18.78
C VAL A 230 -11.66 -7.61 -18.08
N GLY A 231 -12.10 -7.35 -16.84
CA GLY A 231 -12.93 -8.32 -16.12
C GLY A 231 -14.32 -8.48 -16.75
N ARG A 232 -14.92 -7.41 -17.29
CA ARG A 232 -16.14 -7.52 -18.10
C ARG A 232 -15.93 -8.40 -19.35
N ALA A 233 -14.81 -8.24 -20.04
CA ALA A 233 -14.47 -9.10 -21.19
C ALA A 233 -14.27 -10.57 -20.80
N LEU A 234 -13.84 -10.84 -19.57
CA LEU A 234 -13.72 -12.18 -18.99
C LEU A 234 -15.03 -12.71 -18.36
N GLY A 235 -16.13 -11.95 -18.41
CA GLY A 235 -17.42 -12.32 -17.86
C GLY A 235 -17.55 -12.18 -16.33
N LEU A 236 -16.59 -11.51 -15.68
CA LEU A 236 -16.63 -11.23 -14.25
C LEU A 236 -17.65 -10.13 -13.95
N ARG A 237 -18.40 -10.33 -12.86
CA ARG A 237 -19.42 -9.37 -12.40
C ARG A 237 -18.89 -8.61 -11.19
N GLY A 238 -19.01 -7.28 -11.27
CA GLY A 238 -18.79 -6.34 -10.17
C GLY A 238 -20.09 -6.00 -9.47
#